data_AF-A0A351FWD7-F1
#
_entry.id   AF-A0A351FWD7-F1
#
_cell.length_a   1.000
_cell.length_b   1.000
_cell.length_c   1.000
_cell.angle_alpha   90.00
_cell.angle_beta   90.00
_cell.angle_gamma   90.00
#
_symmetry.space_group_name_H-M   'P 1'
#
loop_
_entity.id
_entity.type
_entity.pdbx_description
1 polymer ?
#
loop_
_entity_poly.entity_id
_entity_poly.type
_entity_poly.pdbx_seq_one_letter_code
_entity_poly.pdbx_strand_id
1 'polypeptide(L)'
;MLPLVIDSIRRIETQQPKAREGDARQPEYLVPLAYPFPDVGRIVSIVFLPFAAWFFGTVIAPDHYPGLLGVGFLGAFGKPVITIPLLLNIAELPSDIFNLFLASGVVAGRFGDMMKAMHLMAFSMITISILKGSTKFLIWRLLSRWALALVLLFASAGLIRGYLTTEFQDIYSKEKLVTHRDMLFPETSSLANVQVAIQPASTPNPVPLREGISRIQRIQESGKLRIGFEPGKMPFAYYRAGSNVLIGFDIQMAYYLADDLQVDIEFVPIKRGKLHRQLAEDHFDIAMSGIEGSVRRAALLPSIDSYMEVTLAFVVPDHEKANFRTFDQILNRPDLKLAVIKGSYFAEQAAKVLPPGAQVVELDSAAEYFHRRHSEVDGLVMSAEKGSAWTLRHPQFTVTNPLEGRVRVPLYYMTADDNEFETFLQNWLTLQRSNGTYQRLYDYWILGLDEASEAPRWCILHDVLGWGR
;
A
#
# COMPACT_ATOMS: atom_id res chain seq x y z
N MET A 1 34.34 -22.29 -1.68
CA MET A 1 33.33 -23.24 -1.15
C MET A 1 33.49 -24.63 -1.78
N LEU A 2 33.42 -24.78 -3.10
CA LEU A 2 33.59 -26.08 -3.80
C LEU A 2 34.83 -26.90 -3.39
N PRO A 3 36.07 -26.35 -3.37
CA PRO A 3 37.25 -27.12 -2.94
C PRO A 3 37.16 -27.63 -1.49
N LEU A 4 36.62 -26.81 -0.58
CA LEU A 4 36.45 -27.18 0.83
C LEU A 4 35.44 -28.32 1.00
N VAL A 5 34.35 -28.34 0.22
CA VAL A 5 33.37 -29.44 0.24
C VAL A 5 34.01 -30.73 -0.29
N ILE A 6 34.76 -30.65 -1.38
CA ILE A 6 35.51 -31.78 -1.96
C ILE A 6 36.50 -32.35 -0.93
N ASP A 7 37.31 -31.50 -0.30
CA ASP A 7 38.28 -31.91 0.72
C ASP A 7 37.60 -32.51 1.95
N SER A 8 36.46 -31.97 2.36
CA SER A 8 35.70 -32.49 3.51
C SER A 8 35.12 -33.88 3.22
N ILE A 9 34.55 -34.10 2.02
CA ILE A 9 34.07 -35.43 1.60
C ILE A 9 35.24 -36.41 1.55
N ARG A 10 36.37 -36.00 0.95
CA ARG A 10 37.58 -36.83 0.86
C ARG A 10 38.07 -37.27 2.23
N ARG A 11 38.16 -36.35 3.21
CA ARG A 11 38.55 -36.68 4.59
C ARG A 11 37.66 -37.75 5.19
N ILE A 12 36.34 -37.63 5.02
CA ILE A 12 35.38 -38.61 5.56
C ILE A 12 35.53 -39.96 4.86
N GLU A 13 35.78 -39.99 3.55
CA GLU A 13 36.01 -41.25 2.82
C GLU A 13 37.29 -41.96 3.26
N THR A 14 38.38 -41.22 3.45
CA THR A 14 39.66 -41.80 3.89
C THR A 14 39.61 -42.40 5.29
N GLN A 15 38.66 -41.97 6.13
CA GLN A 15 38.45 -42.52 7.48
C GLN A 15 37.62 -43.80 7.48
N GLN A 16 37.07 -44.24 6.34
CA GLN A 16 36.28 -45.47 6.27
C GLN A 16 37.17 -46.71 6.02
N PRO A 17 36.98 -47.80 6.78
CA PRO A 17 37.84 -49.01 6.73
C PRO A 17 37.73 -49.84 5.43
N LYS A 18 36.96 -49.39 4.43
CA LYS A 18 36.73 -50.07 3.13
C LYS A 18 37.03 -49.19 1.90
N ALA A 19 37.78 -48.10 2.06
CA ALA A 19 38.10 -47.21 0.93
C ALA A 19 39.00 -47.91 -0.11
N ARG A 20 38.58 -47.96 -1.39
CA ARG A 20 39.42 -48.42 -2.52
C ARG A 20 40.19 -47.22 -3.11
N GLU A 21 41.40 -47.42 -3.63
CA GLU A 21 42.27 -46.34 -4.17
C GLU A 21 41.60 -45.49 -5.28
N GLY A 22 40.63 -46.04 -6.02
CA GLY A 22 39.85 -45.31 -7.04
C GLY A 22 38.73 -44.41 -6.50
N ASP A 23 38.41 -44.49 -5.21
CA ASP A 23 37.32 -43.72 -4.62
C ASP A 23 37.72 -42.27 -4.32
N ALA A 24 39.00 -42.00 -4.06
CA ALA A 24 39.48 -40.68 -3.60
C ALA A 24 39.35 -39.53 -4.62
N ARG A 25 39.11 -39.86 -5.91
CA ARG A 25 38.89 -38.88 -7.00
C ARG A 25 37.41 -38.66 -7.32
N GLN A 26 36.49 -39.49 -6.83
CA GLN A 26 35.05 -39.36 -7.14
C GLN A 26 34.44 -38.02 -6.69
N PRO A 27 34.80 -37.44 -5.52
CA PRO A 27 34.29 -36.14 -5.11
C PRO A 27 34.69 -35.00 -6.05
N GLU A 28 35.85 -35.08 -6.72
CA GLU A 28 36.36 -34.05 -7.64
C GLU A 28 35.50 -33.90 -8.90
N TYR A 29 34.82 -34.98 -9.31
CA TYR A 29 33.95 -34.97 -10.49
C TYR A 29 32.47 -34.78 -10.13
N LEU A 30 32.01 -35.39 -9.03
CA LEU A 30 30.60 -35.37 -8.64
C LEU A 30 30.15 -34.01 -8.08
N VAL A 31 30.98 -33.37 -7.27
CA VAL A 31 30.64 -32.11 -6.62
C VAL A 31 30.45 -30.98 -7.65
N PRO A 32 31.36 -30.76 -8.63
CA PRO A 32 31.13 -29.79 -9.70
C PRO A 32 29.94 -30.13 -10.61
N LEU A 33 29.65 -31.42 -10.83
CA LEU A 33 28.50 -31.85 -11.64
C LEU A 33 27.15 -31.57 -10.94
N ALA A 34 27.10 -31.69 -9.62
CA ALA A 34 25.90 -31.44 -8.82
C ALA A 34 25.68 -29.94 -8.51
N TYR A 35 26.74 -29.13 -8.56
CA TYR A 35 26.70 -27.70 -8.23
C TYR A 35 25.69 -26.84 -9.02
N PRO A 36 25.43 -27.10 -10.32
CA PRO A 36 24.45 -26.35 -11.11
C PRO A 36 22.99 -26.66 -10.74
N PHE A 37 22.73 -27.78 -10.06
CA PHE A 37 21.37 -28.16 -9.69
C PHE A 37 20.84 -27.30 -8.53
N PRO A 38 19.51 -27.10 -8.45
CA PRO A 38 18.88 -26.36 -7.37
C PRO A 38 19.25 -26.96 -6.01
N ASP A 39 19.81 -26.13 -5.15
CA ASP A 39 20.14 -26.52 -3.78
C ASP A 39 18.99 -26.21 -2.82
N VAL A 40 19.02 -26.88 -1.66
CA VAL A 40 17.99 -26.72 -0.62
C VAL A 40 17.90 -25.28 -0.11
N GLY A 41 19.00 -24.52 -0.10
CA GLY A 41 18.98 -23.11 0.29
C GLY A 41 18.11 -22.27 -0.63
N ARG A 42 18.18 -22.53 -1.95
CA ARG A 42 17.29 -21.88 -2.93
C ARG A 42 15.84 -22.30 -2.78
N ILE A 43 15.57 -23.57 -2.50
CA ILE A 43 14.20 -24.05 -2.27
C ILE A 43 13.62 -23.39 -1.01
N VAL A 44 14.41 -23.24 0.05
CA VAL A 44 14.01 -22.54 1.28
C VAL A 44 13.63 -21.09 0.99
N SER A 45 14.28 -20.43 0.02
CA SER A 45 13.89 -19.06 -0.35
C SER A 45 12.46 -18.97 -0.90
N ILE A 46 11.92 -20.04 -1.50
CA ILE A 46 10.54 -20.09 -2.00
C ILE A 46 9.53 -20.15 -0.85
N VAL A 47 9.93 -20.58 0.35
CA VAL A 47 9.11 -20.52 1.58
C VAL A 47 8.73 -19.07 1.93
N PHE A 48 9.44 -18.08 1.37
CA PHE A 48 9.02 -16.69 1.46
C PHE A 48 7.62 -16.43 0.89
N LEU A 49 7.19 -17.19 -0.12
CA LEU A 49 5.89 -17.01 -0.77
C LEU A 49 4.70 -17.29 0.17
N PRO A 50 4.59 -18.46 0.85
CA PRO A 50 3.53 -18.67 1.83
C PRO A 50 3.66 -17.72 3.03
N PHE A 51 4.87 -17.30 3.40
CA PHE A 51 5.06 -16.23 4.38
C PHE A 51 4.44 -14.91 3.91
N ALA A 52 4.69 -14.49 2.66
CA ALA A 52 4.13 -13.25 2.10
C ALA A 52 2.60 -13.32 2.01
N ALA A 53 2.04 -14.47 1.61
CA ALA A 53 0.61 -14.69 1.62
C ALA A 53 0.00 -14.59 3.02
N TRP A 54 0.63 -15.24 4.02
CA TRP A 54 0.24 -15.11 5.42
C TRP A 54 0.39 -13.66 5.92
N PHE A 55 1.48 -12.99 5.57
CA PHE A 55 1.78 -11.60 5.93
C PHE A 55 0.68 -10.67 5.43
N PHE A 56 0.20 -10.86 4.19
CA PHE A 56 -0.92 -10.09 3.65
C PHE A 56 -2.30 -10.63 4.03
N GLY A 57 -2.39 -11.80 4.68
CA GLY A 57 -3.68 -12.42 5.03
C GLY A 57 -4.46 -12.87 3.80
N THR A 58 -3.76 -13.07 2.69
CA THR A 58 -4.29 -13.48 1.39
C THR A 58 -4.15 -14.99 1.26
N VAL A 59 -5.22 -15.66 0.83
CA VAL A 59 -5.16 -17.08 0.50
C VAL A 59 -4.74 -17.23 -0.96
N ILE A 60 -3.63 -17.93 -1.21
CA ILE A 60 -3.24 -18.30 -2.58
C ILE A 60 -4.26 -19.33 -3.06
N ALA A 61 -4.96 -19.01 -4.14
CA ALA A 61 -5.98 -19.88 -4.70
C ALA A 61 -5.36 -21.19 -5.26
N PRO A 62 -6.06 -22.35 -5.14
CA PRO A 62 -5.51 -23.66 -5.51
C PRO A 62 -5.02 -23.78 -6.97
N ASP A 63 -5.62 -23.02 -7.88
CA ASP A 63 -5.31 -22.93 -9.31
C ASP A 63 -3.96 -22.27 -9.60
N HIS A 64 -3.43 -21.44 -8.70
CA HIS A 64 -2.09 -20.86 -8.85
C HIS A 64 -0.96 -21.85 -8.51
N TYR A 65 -1.22 -22.89 -7.71
CA TYR A 65 -0.17 -23.80 -7.23
C TYR A 65 0.60 -24.54 -8.34
N PRO A 66 -0.04 -25.10 -9.40
CA PRO A 66 0.69 -25.73 -10.49
C PRO A 66 1.70 -24.79 -11.16
N GLY A 67 1.29 -23.54 -11.43
CA GLY A 67 2.15 -22.51 -12.00
C GLY A 67 3.29 -22.13 -11.06
N LEU A 68 2.99 -21.92 -9.78
CA LEU A 68 3.97 -21.59 -8.74
C LEU A 68 5.01 -22.70 -8.55
N LEU A 69 4.59 -23.98 -8.57
CA LEU A 69 5.50 -25.12 -8.46
C LEU A 69 6.40 -25.24 -9.70
N GLY A 70 5.84 -25.09 -10.90
CA GLY A 70 6.60 -25.16 -12.15
C GLY A 70 7.62 -24.03 -12.28
N VAL A 71 7.17 -22.78 -12.12
CA VAL A 71 8.04 -21.60 -12.18
C VAL A 71 9.01 -21.56 -11.00
N GLY A 72 8.58 -21.99 -9.81
CA GLY A 72 9.45 -22.08 -8.64
C GLY A 72 10.58 -23.08 -8.83
N PHE A 73 10.27 -24.26 -9.39
CA PHE A 73 11.27 -25.28 -9.70
C PHE A 73 12.28 -24.80 -10.75
N LEU A 74 11.81 -24.28 -11.88
CA LEU A 74 12.70 -23.76 -12.93
C LEU A 74 13.49 -22.54 -12.44
N GLY A 75 12.84 -21.66 -11.70
CA GLY A 75 13.46 -20.48 -11.10
C GLY A 75 14.49 -20.81 -10.02
N ALA A 76 14.47 -22.01 -9.43
CA ALA A 76 15.48 -22.45 -8.47
C ALA A 76 16.85 -22.69 -9.13
N PHE A 77 16.93 -22.80 -10.47
CA PHE A 77 18.20 -22.76 -11.20
C PHE A 77 18.78 -21.34 -11.28
N GLY A 78 17.92 -20.32 -11.23
CA GLY A 78 18.27 -18.90 -11.24
C GLY A 78 18.61 -18.32 -9.86
N LYS A 79 18.74 -16.99 -9.81
CA LYS A 79 18.92 -16.26 -8.55
C LYS A 79 17.55 -15.98 -7.91
N PRO A 80 17.37 -16.19 -6.60
CA PRO A 80 16.11 -15.88 -5.90
C PRO A 80 15.61 -14.45 -6.10
N VAL A 81 16.52 -13.49 -6.26
CA VAL A 81 16.20 -12.07 -6.54
C VAL A 81 15.38 -11.88 -7.83
N ILE A 82 15.45 -12.82 -8.78
CA ILE A 82 14.65 -12.79 -10.03
C ILE A 82 13.39 -13.65 -9.87
N THR A 83 13.54 -14.82 -9.24
CA THR A 83 12.47 -15.81 -9.11
C THR A 83 11.37 -15.36 -8.15
N ILE A 84 11.72 -14.76 -7.01
CA ILE A 84 10.74 -14.37 -5.99
C ILE A 84 9.77 -13.29 -6.50
N PRO A 85 10.21 -12.18 -7.15
CA PRO A 85 9.28 -11.22 -7.74
C PRO A 85 8.32 -11.84 -8.76
N LEU A 86 8.79 -12.78 -9.57
CA LEU A 86 7.95 -13.49 -10.53
C LEU A 86 6.90 -14.37 -9.83
N LEU A 87 7.29 -15.08 -8.77
CA LEU A 87 6.37 -15.90 -7.97
C LEU A 87 5.35 -15.05 -7.20
N LEU A 88 5.76 -13.88 -6.68
CA LEU A 88 4.84 -12.93 -6.05
C LEU A 88 3.79 -12.45 -7.06
N ASN A 89 4.22 -12.13 -8.29
CA ASN A 89 3.33 -11.71 -9.36
C ASN A 89 2.32 -12.82 -9.74
N ILE A 90 2.78 -14.06 -9.90
CA ILE A 90 1.91 -15.22 -10.19
C ILE A 90 0.95 -15.50 -9.02
N ALA A 91 1.37 -15.27 -7.78
CA ALA A 91 0.53 -15.42 -6.60
C ALA A 91 -0.37 -14.20 -6.32
N GLU A 92 -0.34 -13.18 -7.18
CA GLU A 92 -1.06 -11.90 -7.02
C GLU A 92 -0.78 -11.20 -5.67
N LEU A 93 0.44 -11.33 -5.16
CA LEU A 93 0.87 -10.72 -3.91
C LEU A 93 1.53 -9.36 -4.16
N PRO A 94 1.34 -8.38 -3.27
CA PRO A 94 1.97 -7.06 -3.39
C PRO A 94 3.49 -7.15 -3.54
N SER A 95 4.02 -6.48 -4.56
CA SER A 95 5.44 -6.53 -4.91
C SER A 95 6.36 -5.88 -3.86
N ASP A 96 5.86 -4.94 -3.05
CA ASP A 96 6.65 -4.23 -2.03
C ASP A 96 7.21 -5.15 -0.93
N ILE A 97 6.58 -6.31 -0.69
CA ILE A 97 7.07 -7.31 0.26
C ILE A 97 8.43 -7.87 -0.15
N PHE A 98 8.80 -7.75 -1.42
CA PHE A 98 10.13 -8.10 -1.90
C PHE A 98 11.23 -7.28 -1.21
N ASN A 99 10.96 -6.05 -0.79
CA ASN A 99 11.92 -5.26 -0.01
C ASN A 99 12.23 -5.92 1.34
N LEU A 100 11.22 -6.54 1.97
CA LEU A 100 11.42 -7.34 3.19
C LEU A 100 12.25 -8.61 2.92
N PHE A 101 12.04 -9.25 1.75
CA PHE A 101 12.89 -10.35 1.31
C PHE A 101 14.35 -9.92 1.14
N LEU A 102 14.59 -8.75 0.52
CA LEU A 102 15.94 -8.21 0.33
C LEU A 102 16.60 -7.86 1.68
N ALA A 103 15.86 -7.21 2.57
CA ALA A 103 16.36 -6.82 3.90
C ALA A 103 16.73 -8.04 4.76
N SER A 104 15.85 -9.05 4.80
CA SER A 104 16.12 -10.31 5.51
C SER A 104 17.13 -11.20 4.79
N GLY A 105 17.34 -10.98 3.49
CA GLY A 105 18.22 -11.75 2.62
C GLY A 105 19.69 -11.79 3.07
N VAL A 106 20.16 -10.80 3.84
CA VAL A 106 21.53 -10.82 4.40
C VAL A 106 21.72 -12.01 5.35
N VAL A 107 20.72 -12.31 6.18
CA VAL A 107 20.75 -13.43 7.14
C VAL A 107 20.30 -14.72 6.44
N ALA A 108 19.18 -14.66 5.73
CA ALA A 108 18.62 -15.81 5.04
C ALA A 108 19.56 -16.36 3.95
N GLY A 109 20.29 -15.49 3.25
CA GLY A 109 21.28 -15.87 2.25
C GLY A 109 22.44 -16.66 2.85
N ARG A 110 22.97 -16.22 4.00
CA ARG A 110 24.04 -16.96 4.72
C ARG A 110 23.58 -18.34 5.17
N PHE A 111 22.34 -18.43 5.68
CA PHE A 111 21.75 -19.72 6.03
C PHE A 111 21.54 -20.59 4.78
N GLY A 112 21.11 -20.00 3.67
CA GLY A 112 20.99 -20.65 2.37
C GLY A 112 22.31 -21.23 1.88
N ASP A 113 23.41 -20.49 1.99
CA ASP A 113 24.75 -20.96 1.61
C ASP A 113 25.22 -22.14 2.48
N MET A 114 24.90 -22.13 3.78
CA MET A 114 25.16 -23.25 4.68
C MET A 114 24.35 -24.49 4.26
N MET A 115 23.05 -24.33 4.00
CA MET A 115 22.17 -25.40 3.53
C MET A 115 22.65 -25.97 2.19
N LYS A 116 23.15 -25.11 1.29
CA LYS A 116 23.73 -25.51 0.01
C LYS A 116 24.96 -26.40 0.20
N ALA A 117 25.89 -26.01 1.08
CA ALA A 117 27.07 -26.82 1.37
C ALA A 117 26.70 -28.19 1.93
N MET A 118 25.75 -28.24 2.87
CA MET A 118 25.26 -29.49 3.46
C MET A 118 24.54 -30.37 2.44
N HIS A 119 23.69 -29.78 1.60
CA HIS A 119 23.01 -30.49 0.51
C HIS A 119 24.02 -31.12 -0.45
N LEU A 120 25.00 -30.34 -0.92
CA LEU A 120 26.00 -30.81 -1.88
C LEU A 120 26.87 -31.92 -1.30
N MET A 121 27.24 -31.79 -0.02
CA MET A 121 28.00 -32.80 0.71
C MET A 121 27.19 -34.09 0.90
N ALA A 122 25.96 -34.00 1.39
CA ALA A 122 25.08 -35.14 1.60
C ALA A 122 24.75 -35.85 0.28
N PHE A 123 24.38 -35.10 -0.76
CA PHE A 123 24.10 -35.63 -2.09
C PHE A 123 25.31 -36.39 -2.64
N SER A 124 26.49 -35.77 -2.61
CA SER A 124 27.71 -36.40 -3.12
C SER A 124 28.06 -37.67 -2.34
N MET A 125 27.97 -37.65 -1.02
CA MET A 125 28.23 -38.83 -0.19
C MET A 125 27.22 -39.96 -0.42
N ILE A 126 25.94 -39.65 -0.59
CA ILE A 126 24.90 -40.63 -0.90
C ILE A 126 25.17 -41.25 -2.26
N THR A 127 25.44 -40.44 -3.29
CA THR A 127 25.74 -40.91 -4.64
C THR A 127 26.98 -41.79 -4.67
N ILE A 128 28.05 -41.38 -4.01
CA ILE A 128 29.28 -42.18 -3.84
C ILE A 128 28.96 -43.52 -3.15
N SER A 129 28.17 -43.51 -2.07
CA SER A 129 27.82 -44.74 -1.33
C SER A 129 26.98 -45.70 -2.17
N ILE A 130 26.07 -45.17 -3.01
CA ILE A 130 25.28 -45.94 -3.96
C ILE A 130 26.18 -46.55 -5.05
N LEU A 131 27.08 -45.76 -5.64
CA LEU A 131 28.01 -46.20 -6.68
C LEU A 131 28.95 -47.32 -6.18
N LYS A 132 29.33 -47.30 -4.89
CA LYS A 132 30.14 -48.35 -4.26
C LYS A 132 29.37 -49.64 -3.95
N GLY A 133 28.04 -49.65 -4.12
CA GLY A 133 27.20 -50.80 -3.79
C GLY A 133 27.16 -51.17 -2.30
N SER A 134 27.58 -50.25 -1.41
CA SER A 134 27.62 -50.48 0.04
C SER A 134 26.30 -50.13 0.75
N THR A 135 25.35 -49.55 0.04
CA THR A 135 24.04 -49.14 0.56
C THR A 135 23.06 -50.30 0.70
N LYS A 136 22.61 -50.56 1.93
CA LYS A 136 21.43 -51.37 2.21
C LYS A 136 20.24 -50.45 2.48
N PHE A 137 19.24 -50.46 1.60
CA PHE A 137 18.01 -49.68 1.80
C PHE A 137 17.12 -50.33 2.87
N LEU A 138 17.29 -49.90 4.12
CA LEU A 138 16.41 -50.28 5.21
C LEU A 138 15.16 -49.38 5.19
N ILE A 139 14.23 -49.68 4.28
CA ILE A 139 13.01 -48.88 4.04
C ILE A 139 12.28 -48.53 5.35
N TRP A 140 12.14 -49.48 6.29
CA TRP A 140 11.47 -49.19 7.56
C TRP A 140 12.19 -48.20 8.47
N ARG A 141 13.54 -48.27 8.53
CA ARG A 141 14.34 -47.28 9.29
C ARG A 141 14.36 -45.93 8.60
N LEU A 142 14.26 -45.92 7.27
CA LEU A 142 14.19 -44.69 6.50
C LEU A 142 12.83 -44.02 6.71
N LEU A 143 11.74 -44.77 6.61
CA LEU A 143 10.37 -44.30 6.89
C LEU A 143 10.23 -43.78 8.33
N SER A 144 10.80 -44.44 9.34
CA SER A 144 10.72 -43.95 10.72
C SER A 144 11.47 -42.64 10.93
N ARG A 145 12.64 -42.48 10.30
CA ARG A 145 13.40 -41.21 10.33
C ARG A 145 12.71 -40.10 9.56
N TRP A 146 12.11 -40.41 8.41
CA TRP A 146 11.28 -39.48 7.66
C TRP A 146 10.05 -39.03 8.46
N ALA A 147 9.37 -39.96 9.13
CA ALA A 147 8.25 -39.63 10.01
C ALA A 147 8.69 -38.74 11.18
N LEU A 148 9.81 -39.04 11.82
CA LEU A 148 10.37 -38.18 12.88
C LEU A 148 10.72 -36.78 12.36
N ALA A 149 11.32 -36.68 11.18
CA ALA A 149 11.64 -35.39 10.55
C ALA A 149 10.37 -34.59 10.21
N LEU A 150 9.33 -35.24 9.69
CA LEU A 150 8.03 -34.60 9.45
C LEU A 150 7.40 -34.11 10.77
N VAL A 151 7.41 -34.93 11.83
CA VAL A 151 6.89 -34.52 13.14
C VAL A 151 7.64 -33.29 13.67
N LEU A 152 8.97 -33.27 13.59
CA LEU A 152 9.77 -32.11 14.01
C LEU A 152 9.49 -30.87 13.15
N LEU A 153 9.28 -31.04 11.85
CA LEU A 153 8.93 -29.97 10.93
C LEU A 153 7.54 -29.40 11.24
N PHE A 154 6.52 -30.24 11.45
CA PHE A 154 5.18 -29.78 11.81
C PHE A 154 5.14 -29.18 13.21
N ALA A 155 5.91 -29.72 14.17
CA ALA A 155 6.02 -29.16 15.51
C ALA A 155 6.67 -27.76 15.48
N SER A 156 7.78 -27.60 14.75
CA SER A 156 8.43 -26.30 14.60
C SER A 156 7.55 -25.30 13.84
N ALA A 157 6.89 -25.70 12.75
CA ALA A 157 5.92 -24.86 12.06
C ALA A 157 4.74 -24.47 12.96
N GLY A 158 4.24 -25.38 13.78
CA GLY A 158 3.19 -25.13 14.76
C GLY A 158 3.62 -24.17 15.86
N LEU A 159 4.83 -24.31 16.39
CA LEU A 159 5.41 -23.40 17.38
C LEU A 159 5.63 -22.00 16.80
N ILE A 160 6.21 -21.90 15.60
CA ILE A 160 6.40 -20.63 14.90
C ILE A 160 5.04 -19.98 14.65
N ARG A 161 4.06 -20.73 14.14
CA ARG A 161 2.71 -20.21 13.93
C ARG A 161 2.08 -19.74 15.23
N GLY A 162 2.16 -20.53 16.30
CA GLY A 162 1.64 -20.17 17.62
C GLY A 162 2.26 -18.87 18.14
N TYR A 163 3.59 -18.80 18.14
CA TYR A 163 4.35 -17.61 18.53
C TYR A 163 3.98 -16.38 17.68
N LEU A 164 3.94 -16.53 16.36
CA LEU A 164 3.54 -15.44 15.46
C LEU A 164 2.10 -15.00 15.71
N THR A 165 1.18 -15.93 15.98
CA THR A 165 -0.22 -15.57 16.27
C THR A 165 -0.38 -14.88 17.62
N THR A 166 0.41 -15.22 18.64
CA THR A 166 0.28 -14.60 19.97
C THR A 166 0.97 -13.24 20.06
N GLU A 167 2.16 -13.10 19.47
CA GLU A 167 2.95 -11.85 19.56
C GLU A 167 2.58 -10.83 18.49
N PHE A 168 2.22 -11.28 17.29
CA PHE A 168 2.03 -10.39 16.15
C PHE A 168 0.56 -10.13 15.77
N GLN A 169 -0.42 -10.70 16.49
CA GLN A 169 -1.85 -10.44 16.23
C GLN A 169 -2.23 -8.96 16.40
N ASP A 170 -1.68 -8.27 17.39
CA ASP A 170 -2.03 -6.87 17.67
C ASP A 170 -1.22 -5.87 16.83
N ILE A 171 0.06 -6.15 16.57
CA ILE A 171 0.95 -5.26 15.79
C ILE A 171 0.57 -5.27 14.30
N TYR A 172 0.09 -6.40 13.76
CA TYR A 172 -0.25 -6.56 12.34
C TYR A 172 -1.75 -6.63 12.06
N SER A 173 -2.57 -6.06 12.95
CA SER A 173 -3.93 -5.69 12.57
C SER A 173 -3.82 -4.62 11.48
N LYS A 174 -3.88 -5.05 10.21
CA LYS A 174 -3.66 -4.25 8.99
C LYS A 174 -4.52 -2.99 8.90
N GLU A 175 -5.56 -2.90 9.72
CA GLU A 175 -6.37 -1.69 9.87
C GLU A 175 -5.81 -0.67 10.87
N LYS A 176 -4.85 -0.99 11.73
CA LYS A 176 -4.34 -0.04 12.73
C LYS A 176 -3.15 0.78 12.25
N LEU A 177 -2.19 0.18 11.54
CA LEU A 177 -0.97 0.88 11.12
C LEU A 177 -1.14 1.83 9.93
N VAL A 178 -2.17 1.63 9.09
CA VAL A 178 -2.30 2.38 7.83
C VAL A 178 -3.63 3.15 7.72
N THR A 179 -4.60 2.87 8.59
CA THR A 179 -5.97 3.45 8.50
C THR A 179 -6.45 4.28 9.69
N HIS A 180 -5.64 4.39 10.74
CA HIS A 180 -5.89 5.31 11.86
C HIS A 180 -5.00 6.54 11.73
N ARG A 181 -5.13 7.28 10.63
CA ARG A 181 -4.58 8.65 10.58
C ARG A 181 -5.36 9.51 11.56
N ASP A 182 -4.64 10.27 12.36
CA ASP A 182 -5.18 11.21 13.32
C ASP A 182 -4.99 12.64 12.82
N MET A 183 -5.83 13.54 13.32
CA MET A 183 -5.66 14.97 13.04
C MET A 183 -4.39 15.47 13.72
N LEU A 184 -3.52 16.12 12.96
CA LEU A 184 -2.30 16.75 13.47
C LEU A 184 -2.57 18.08 14.19
N PHE A 185 -2.73 18.06 15.51
CA PHE A 185 -2.80 19.29 16.31
C PHE A 185 -1.45 19.53 16.97
N PRO A 186 -0.73 20.62 16.65
CA PRO A 186 0.47 21.01 17.39
C PRO A 186 0.15 21.12 18.88
N GLU A 187 1.03 20.60 19.76
CA GLU A 187 0.80 20.57 21.22
C GLU A 187 0.56 21.96 21.84
N THR A 188 1.00 23.03 21.16
CA THR A 188 0.83 24.42 21.59
C THR A 188 -0.35 25.15 20.92
N SER A 189 -1.16 24.47 20.10
CA SER A 189 -2.21 25.10 19.30
C SER A 189 -3.58 25.13 20.00
N SER A 190 -4.32 26.24 19.84
CA SER A 190 -5.72 26.37 20.25
C SER A 190 -6.69 25.57 19.36
N LEU A 191 -6.19 24.94 18.29
CA LEU A 191 -6.96 24.11 17.36
C LEU A 191 -7.79 23.01 18.03
N ALA A 192 -7.30 22.45 19.15
CA ALA A 192 -8.04 21.44 19.91
C ALA A 192 -9.27 22.00 20.64
N ASN A 193 -9.36 23.32 20.82
CA ASN A 193 -10.44 23.99 21.52
C ASN A 193 -11.59 24.43 20.60
N VAL A 194 -11.40 24.36 19.28
CA VAL A 194 -12.45 24.68 18.29
C VAL A 194 -13.62 23.72 18.49
N GLN A 195 -14.82 24.25 18.78
CA GLN A 195 -15.99 23.39 18.91
C GLN A 195 -16.47 22.97 17.53
N VAL A 196 -16.82 21.70 17.40
CA VAL A 196 -17.23 21.12 16.11
C VAL A 196 -18.58 20.45 16.23
N ALA A 197 -19.48 20.85 15.33
CA ALA A 197 -20.78 20.21 15.13
C ALA A 197 -20.88 19.67 13.70
N ILE A 198 -21.34 18.43 13.54
CA ILE A 198 -21.66 17.84 12.22
C ILE A 198 -23.17 17.86 12.05
N GLN A 199 -23.66 18.61 11.06
CA GLN A 199 -25.08 18.70 10.77
C GLN A 199 -25.58 17.41 10.09
N PRO A 200 -26.72 16.84 10.52
CA PRO A 200 -27.24 15.59 9.95
C PRO A 200 -27.78 15.78 8.52
N ALA A 201 -28.14 17.01 8.17
CA ALA A 201 -28.68 17.36 6.87
C ALA A 201 -28.22 18.76 6.47
N SER A 202 -28.28 19.03 5.16
CA SER A 202 -27.98 20.36 4.63
C SER A 202 -29.21 21.23 4.65
N THR A 203 -29.16 22.27 5.49
CA THR A 203 -30.18 23.30 5.65
C THR A 203 -29.57 24.70 5.50
N PRO A 204 -30.35 25.70 5.07
CA PRO A 204 -29.90 27.09 5.00
C PRO A 204 -29.29 27.59 6.31
N ASN A 205 -28.41 28.60 6.23
CA ASN A 205 -27.78 29.21 7.40
C ASN A 205 -28.83 29.77 8.36
N PRO A 206 -28.84 29.36 9.65
CA PRO A 206 -29.75 29.94 10.63
C PRO A 206 -29.52 31.45 10.82
N VAL A 207 -28.30 31.94 10.53
CA VAL A 207 -27.98 33.35 10.46
C VAL A 207 -27.84 33.73 8.98
N PRO A 208 -28.91 34.20 8.31
CA PRO A 208 -28.84 34.55 6.89
C PRO A 208 -27.91 35.75 6.66
N LEU A 209 -27.28 35.79 5.48
CA LEU A 209 -26.48 36.94 5.07
C LEU A 209 -27.41 38.16 4.89
N ARG A 210 -27.11 39.25 5.59
CA ARG A 210 -27.88 40.50 5.54
C ARG A 210 -27.30 41.42 4.45
N GLU A 211 -28.15 42.25 3.85
CA GLU A 211 -27.67 43.24 2.88
C GLU A 211 -26.62 44.18 3.50
N GLY A 212 -25.53 44.40 2.77
CA GLY A 212 -24.43 45.28 3.18
C GLY A 212 -23.43 44.69 4.18
N ILE A 213 -23.59 43.42 4.59
CA ILE A 213 -22.65 42.70 5.44
C ILE A 213 -21.96 41.62 4.61
N SER A 214 -20.64 41.55 4.69
CA SER A 214 -19.88 40.49 4.02
C SER A 214 -19.92 39.18 4.80
N ARG A 215 -19.69 38.06 4.11
CA ARG A 215 -19.71 36.73 4.70
C ARG A 215 -18.69 36.60 5.82
N ILE A 216 -17.51 37.21 5.67
CA ILE A 216 -16.47 37.22 6.72
C ILE A 216 -16.95 37.93 7.99
N GLN A 217 -17.63 39.07 7.86
CA GLN A 217 -18.21 39.79 8.99
C GLN A 217 -19.29 38.95 9.67
N ARG A 218 -20.15 38.29 8.91
CA ARG A 218 -21.16 37.37 9.46
C ARG A 218 -20.53 36.22 10.25
N ILE A 219 -19.48 35.61 9.72
CA ILE A 219 -18.77 34.51 10.40
C ILE A 219 -18.21 35.00 11.73
N GLN A 220 -17.59 36.18 11.75
CA GLN A 220 -17.07 36.80 12.97
C GLN A 220 -18.18 37.17 13.98
N GLU A 221 -19.28 37.76 13.52
CA GLU A 221 -20.42 38.13 14.37
C GLU A 221 -21.12 36.91 14.99
N SER A 222 -21.28 35.84 14.21
CA SER A 222 -21.95 34.61 14.65
C SER A 222 -21.06 33.68 15.46
N GLY A 223 -19.73 33.86 15.37
CA GLY A 223 -18.74 32.97 15.98
C GLY A 223 -18.73 31.57 15.34
N LYS A 224 -19.27 31.41 14.13
CA LYS A 224 -19.45 30.10 13.49
C LYS A 224 -19.12 30.14 12.00
N LEU A 225 -18.30 29.18 11.58
CA LEU A 225 -17.98 28.91 10.18
C LEU A 225 -18.69 27.63 9.72
N ARG A 226 -19.61 27.75 8.76
CA ARG A 226 -20.31 26.58 8.19
C ARG A 226 -19.53 26.06 6.98
N ILE A 227 -19.12 24.79 7.03
CA ILE A 227 -18.23 24.19 6.03
C ILE A 227 -18.93 23.03 5.33
N GLY A 228 -19.13 23.18 4.03
CA GLY A 228 -19.63 22.14 3.14
C GLY A 228 -18.59 21.03 2.94
N PHE A 229 -18.95 19.78 3.23
CA PHE A 229 -18.09 18.61 2.96
C PHE A 229 -18.84 17.48 2.26
N GLU A 230 -18.17 16.71 1.41
CA GLU A 230 -18.72 15.49 0.80
C GLU A 230 -18.03 14.27 1.42
N PRO A 231 -18.75 13.41 2.17
CA PRO A 231 -18.13 12.28 2.84
C PRO A 231 -17.62 11.23 1.82
N GLY A 232 -16.54 10.55 2.19
CA GLY A 232 -15.98 9.47 1.38
C GLY A 232 -14.98 9.92 0.31
N LYS A 233 -14.57 11.19 0.35
CA LYS A 233 -13.52 11.74 -0.52
C LYS A 233 -12.14 11.64 0.14
N MET A 234 -11.71 10.44 0.51
CA MET A 234 -10.35 10.19 1.00
C MET A 234 -9.31 10.61 -0.07
N PRO A 235 -8.22 11.32 0.28
CA PRO A 235 -7.78 11.72 1.63
C PRO A 235 -8.27 13.10 2.12
N PHE A 236 -9.19 13.76 1.40
CA PHE A 236 -9.62 15.14 1.65
C PHE A 236 -10.65 15.27 2.78
N ALA A 237 -11.76 14.52 2.69
CA ALA A 237 -12.85 14.56 3.66
C ALA A 237 -13.54 13.19 3.76
N TYR A 238 -13.35 12.49 4.88
CA TYR A 238 -13.90 11.15 5.09
C TYR A 238 -14.03 10.83 6.58
N TYR A 239 -14.89 9.87 6.90
CA TYR A 239 -14.99 9.35 8.26
C TYR A 239 -13.88 8.34 8.52
N ARG A 240 -13.22 8.47 9.67
CA ARG A 240 -12.26 7.48 10.15
C ARG A 240 -12.92 6.10 10.21
N ALA A 241 -12.17 5.07 9.84
CA ALA A 241 -12.67 3.69 9.90
C ALA A 241 -13.15 3.35 11.32
N GLY A 242 -14.38 2.86 11.44
CA GLY A 242 -14.96 2.46 12.72
C GLY A 242 -15.38 3.60 13.66
N SER A 243 -15.35 4.87 13.23
CA SER A 243 -15.83 5.99 14.05
C SER A 243 -16.59 7.05 13.23
N ASN A 244 -17.35 7.91 13.91
CA ASN A 244 -18.04 9.06 13.29
C ASN A 244 -17.17 10.33 13.27
N VAL A 245 -15.85 10.18 13.43
CA VAL A 245 -14.92 11.33 13.41
C VAL A 245 -14.59 11.65 11.96
N LEU A 246 -14.94 12.87 11.55
CA LEU A 246 -14.62 13.40 10.23
C LEU A 246 -13.16 13.88 10.22
N ILE A 247 -12.37 13.38 9.27
CA ILE A 247 -10.93 13.64 9.12
C ILE A 247 -10.56 13.84 7.65
N GLY A 248 -9.33 14.30 7.42
CA GLY A 248 -8.72 14.45 6.09
C GLY A 248 -8.05 15.81 5.89
N PHE A 249 -7.39 15.99 4.76
CA PHE A 249 -6.65 17.21 4.44
C PHE A 249 -7.52 18.47 4.55
N ASP A 250 -8.68 18.49 3.90
CA ASP A 250 -9.55 19.66 3.86
C ASP A 250 -10.26 19.89 5.19
N ILE A 251 -10.56 18.81 5.90
CA ILE A 251 -11.07 18.88 7.27
C ILE A 251 -10.03 19.53 8.17
N GLN A 252 -8.76 19.16 8.04
CA GLN A 252 -7.71 19.77 8.83
C GLN A 252 -7.47 21.25 8.46
N MET A 253 -7.45 21.59 7.18
CA MET A 253 -7.40 22.99 6.74
C MET A 253 -8.58 23.80 7.28
N ALA A 254 -9.77 23.20 7.40
CA ALA A 254 -10.94 23.81 8.02
C ALA A 254 -10.73 24.14 9.52
N TYR A 255 -10.06 23.27 10.29
CA TYR A 255 -9.69 23.58 11.68
C TYR A 255 -8.73 24.77 11.76
N TYR A 256 -7.71 24.83 10.89
CA TYR A 256 -6.80 25.98 10.83
C TYR A 256 -7.54 27.27 10.48
N LEU A 257 -8.45 27.22 9.51
CA LEU A 257 -9.25 28.38 9.12
C LEU A 257 -10.12 28.89 10.28
N ALA A 258 -10.78 27.98 11.00
CA ALA A 258 -11.64 28.33 12.12
C ALA A 258 -10.85 28.89 13.31
N ASP A 259 -9.68 28.30 13.62
CA ASP A 259 -8.79 28.78 14.68
C ASP A 259 -8.20 30.16 14.35
N ASP A 260 -7.74 30.39 13.12
CA ASP A 260 -7.25 31.71 12.70
C ASP A 260 -8.35 32.79 12.77
N LEU A 261 -9.61 32.39 12.56
CA LEU A 261 -10.79 33.25 12.69
C LEU A 261 -11.33 33.34 14.13
N GLN A 262 -10.83 32.49 15.04
CA GLN A 262 -11.33 32.32 16.41
C GLN A 262 -12.85 32.03 16.46
N VAL A 263 -13.32 31.12 15.60
CA VAL A 263 -14.72 30.69 15.49
C VAL A 263 -14.86 29.18 15.60
N ASP A 264 -16.09 28.72 15.87
CA ASP A 264 -16.44 27.30 15.88
C ASP A 264 -16.82 26.78 14.48
N ILE A 265 -16.80 25.45 14.29
CA ILE A 265 -17.11 24.81 13.01
C ILE A 265 -18.48 24.13 13.03
N GLU A 266 -19.25 24.36 11.97
CA GLU A 266 -20.39 23.51 11.62
C GLU A 266 -20.17 22.82 10.27
N PHE A 267 -19.91 21.52 10.28
CA PHE A 267 -19.80 20.73 9.05
C PHE A 267 -21.18 20.43 8.48
N VAL A 268 -21.41 20.79 7.22
CA VAL A 268 -22.68 20.62 6.51
C VAL A 268 -22.49 19.65 5.33
N PRO A 269 -23.26 18.55 5.23
CA PRO A 269 -23.06 17.58 4.16
C PRO A 269 -23.50 18.14 2.80
N ILE A 270 -22.61 18.11 1.81
CA ILE A 270 -22.91 18.44 0.41
C ILE A 270 -23.65 17.26 -0.20
N LYS A 271 -24.84 17.52 -0.76
CA LYS A 271 -25.58 16.50 -1.50
C LYS A 271 -24.98 16.37 -2.89
N ARG A 272 -24.81 15.14 -3.37
CA ARG A 272 -24.25 14.85 -4.70
C ARG A 272 -24.96 15.63 -5.79
N GLY A 273 -24.18 16.37 -6.59
CA GLY A 273 -24.70 17.23 -7.67
C GLY A 273 -25.47 18.47 -7.21
N LYS A 274 -25.46 18.82 -5.91
CA LYS A 274 -26.18 19.98 -5.34
C LYS A 274 -25.27 21.07 -4.79
N LEU A 275 -23.94 20.90 -4.81
CA LEU A 275 -22.96 21.87 -4.32
C LEU A 275 -23.32 23.33 -4.65
N HIS A 276 -23.44 23.66 -5.92
CA HIS A 276 -23.71 25.03 -6.39
C HIS A 276 -25.05 25.58 -5.88
N ARG A 277 -26.07 24.73 -5.88
CA ARG A 277 -27.39 25.10 -5.38
C ARG A 277 -27.35 25.34 -3.87
N GLN A 278 -26.68 24.48 -3.11
CA GLN A 278 -26.54 24.63 -1.66
C GLN A 278 -25.72 25.86 -1.27
N LEU A 279 -24.69 26.21 -2.06
CA LEU A 279 -23.95 27.47 -1.91
C LEU A 279 -24.86 28.68 -2.17
N ALA A 280 -25.61 28.66 -3.28
CA ALA A 280 -26.52 29.74 -3.64
C ALA A 280 -27.69 29.92 -2.65
N GLU A 281 -28.17 28.82 -2.06
CA GLU A 281 -29.19 28.81 -1.00
C GLU A 281 -28.58 29.12 0.40
N ASP A 282 -27.29 29.47 0.47
CA ASP A 282 -26.56 29.81 1.70
C ASP A 282 -26.61 28.70 2.77
N HIS A 283 -26.44 27.44 2.37
CA HIS A 283 -26.38 26.31 3.30
C HIS A 283 -25.03 26.22 4.04
N PHE A 284 -23.96 26.79 3.50
CA PHE A 284 -22.64 26.86 4.13
C PHE A 284 -21.83 28.00 3.52
N ASP A 285 -20.80 28.45 4.24
CA ASP A 285 -19.93 29.56 3.88
C ASP A 285 -18.90 29.20 2.81
N ILE A 286 -18.32 28.02 2.96
CA ILE A 286 -17.24 27.52 2.13
C ILE A 286 -17.38 26.02 1.99
N ALA A 287 -17.05 25.47 0.82
CA ALA A 287 -16.99 24.05 0.58
C ALA A 287 -15.52 23.61 0.50
N MET A 288 -15.13 22.68 1.37
CA MET A 288 -13.77 22.17 1.50
C MET A 288 -13.81 20.64 1.43
N SER A 289 -13.64 20.07 0.22
CA SER A 289 -13.81 18.63 0.00
C SER A 289 -13.24 18.12 -1.33
N GLY A 290 -12.05 18.58 -1.73
CA GLY A 290 -11.35 18.11 -2.93
C GLY A 290 -12.16 18.38 -4.20
N ILE A 291 -12.63 19.61 -4.37
CA ILE A 291 -13.58 19.97 -5.42
C ILE A 291 -12.83 20.30 -6.70
N GLU A 292 -13.04 19.46 -7.72
CA GLU A 292 -12.37 19.59 -9.00
C GLU A 292 -12.88 20.80 -9.80
N GLY A 293 -11.93 21.62 -10.24
CA GLY A 293 -12.14 22.68 -11.22
C GLY A 293 -12.49 22.09 -12.60
N SER A 294 -13.47 22.68 -13.27
CA SER A 294 -13.90 22.22 -14.59
C SER A 294 -14.40 23.37 -15.44
N VAL A 295 -14.26 23.26 -16.77
CA VAL A 295 -14.79 24.26 -17.72
C VAL A 295 -16.29 24.48 -17.53
N ARG A 296 -17.06 23.41 -17.28
CA ARG A 296 -18.50 23.47 -17.01
C ARG A 296 -18.83 24.34 -15.78
N ARG A 297 -17.90 24.43 -14.83
CA ARG A 297 -18.02 25.22 -13.60
C ARG A 297 -17.22 26.51 -13.66
N ALA A 298 -16.56 26.85 -14.77
CA ALA A 298 -15.62 27.97 -14.83
C ALA A 298 -16.27 29.31 -14.43
N ALA A 299 -17.52 29.53 -14.84
CA ALA A 299 -18.30 30.73 -14.45
C ALA A 299 -18.74 30.74 -12.98
N LEU A 300 -18.58 29.63 -12.26
CA LEU A 300 -18.94 29.45 -10.85
C LEU A 300 -17.70 29.16 -9.99
N LEU A 301 -16.50 29.23 -10.58
CA LEU A 301 -15.27 29.12 -9.80
C LEU A 301 -15.06 30.45 -9.06
N PRO A 302 -14.63 30.38 -7.80
CA PRO A 302 -14.25 31.57 -7.05
C PRO A 302 -13.03 32.24 -7.68
N SER A 303 -12.79 33.51 -7.34
CA SER A 303 -11.62 34.26 -7.81
C SER A 303 -10.31 33.85 -7.12
N ILE A 304 -10.36 32.88 -6.19
CA ILE A 304 -9.19 32.38 -5.49
C ILE A 304 -8.41 31.37 -6.33
N ASP A 305 -7.10 31.29 -6.09
CA ASP A 305 -6.24 30.29 -6.71
C ASP A 305 -6.59 28.87 -6.25
N SER A 306 -6.30 27.88 -7.10
CA SER A 306 -6.41 26.49 -6.71
C SER A 306 -5.49 26.18 -5.54
N TYR A 307 -5.99 25.48 -4.53
CA TYR A 307 -5.19 25.15 -3.35
C TYR A 307 -4.29 23.92 -3.61
N MET A 308 -4.63 23.07 -4.58
CA MET A 308 -3.89 21.85 -4.94
C MET A 308 -4.14 21.48 -6.41
N GLU A 309 -3.21 20.79 -7.05
CA GLU A 309 -3.46 20.07 -8.31
C GLU A 309 -3.43 18.57 -8.06
N VAL A 310 -4.40 17.86 -8.63
CA VAL A 310 -4.46 16.39 -8.61
C VAL A 310 -4.35 15.82 -10.01
N THR A 311 -3.89 14.59 -10.13
CA THR A 311 -3.52 14.00 -11.43
C THR A 311 -4.40 12.81 -11.80
N LEU A 312 -4.93 12.75 -13.03
CA LEU A 312 -5.69 11.58 -13.48
C LEU A 312 -4.78 10.33 -13.55
N ALA A 313 -5.24 9.25 -12.94
CA ALA A 313 -4.53 7.99 -12.80
C ALA A 313 -5.50 6.80 -12.83
N PHE A 314 -4.93 5.59 -12.80
CA PHE A 314 -5.67 4.33 -12.72
C PHE A 314 -5.19 3.57 -11.49
N VAL A 315 -6.14 3.07 -10.71
CA VAL A 315 -5.88 2.09 -9.66
C VAL A 315 -6.15 0.71 -10.24
N VAL A 316 -5.16 -0.17 -10.19
CA VAL A 316 -5.22 -1.51 -10.79
C VAL A 316 -4.71 -2.55 -9.80
N PRO A 317 -5.01 -3.84 -9.95
CA PRO A 317 -4.34 -4.89 -9.20
C PRO A 317 -2.81 -4.78 -9.34
N ASP A 318 -2.04 -4.99 -8.27
CA ASP A 318 -0.59 -4.78 -8.31
C ASP A 318 0.11 -5.67 -9.35
N HIS A 319 -0.40 -6.89 -9.57
CA HIS A 319 0.11 -7.80 -10.60
C HIS A 319 -0.12 -7.28 -12.04
N GLU A 320 -1.15 -6.47 -12.27
CA GLU A 320 -1.49 -5.85 -13.56
C GLU A 320 -0.71 -4.55 -13.84
N LYS A 321 0.06 -4.04 -12.86
CA LYS A 321 0.80 -2.77 -12.96
C LYS A 321 1.59 -2.62 -14.26
N ALA A 322 2.20 -3.70 -14.74
CA ALA A 322 3.02 -3.70 -15.95
C ALA A 322 2.23 -3.37 -17.23
N ASN A 323 0.93 -3.66 -17.25
CA ASN A 323 0.03 -3.44 -18.37
C ASN A 323 -0.52 -2.00 -18.43
N PHE A 324 -0.32 -1.22 -17.36
CA PHE A 324 -0.82 0.15 -17.21
C PHE A 324 0.31 1.18 -17.03
N ARG A 325 1.53 0.88 -17.49
CA ARG A 325 2.69 1.76 -17.30
C ARG A 325 2.72 2.95 -18.25
N THR A 326 2.26 2.76 -19.48
CA THR A 326 2.38 3.75 -20.55
C THR A 326 1.04 3.96 -21.23
N PHE A 327 0.82 5.16 -21.76
CA PHE A 327 -0.43 5.46 -22.45
C PHE A 327 -0.64 4.60 -23.71
N ASP A 328 0.44 4.27 -24.43
CA ASP A 328 0.36 3.39 -25.62
C ASP A 328 -0.18 2.00 -25.28
N GLN A 329 0.15 1.45 -24.10
CA GLN A 329 -0.42 0.16 -23.66
C GLN A 329 -1.95 0.26 -23.46
N ILE A 330 -2.44 1.41 -22.97
CA ILE A 330 -3.87 1.66 -22.78
C ILE A 330 -4.56 1.77 -24.15
N LEU A 331 -3.99 2.54 -25.07
CA LEU A 331 -4.56 2.75 -26.41
C LEU A 331 -4.63 1.48 -27.25
N ASN A 332 -3.68 0.56 -27.06
CA ASN A 332 -3.63 -0.71 -27.78
C ASN A 332 -4.56 -1.81 -27.21
N ARG A 333 -5.38 -1.49 -26.19
CA ARG A 333 -6.37 -2.41 -25.60
C ARG A 333 -7.80 -1.91 -25.87
N PRO A 334 -8.39 -2.24 -27.03
CA PRO A 334 -9.75 -1.82 -27.35
C PRO A 334 -10.81 -2.54 -26.52
N ASP A 335 -10.47 -3.65 -25.85
CA ASP A 335 -11.33 -4.44 -24.97
C ASP A 335 -11.27 -4.01 -23.49
N LEU A 336 -10.48 -2.97 -23.19
CA LEU A 336 -10.25 -2.50 -21.83
C LEU A 336 -11.56 -2.11 -21.13
N LYS A 337 -11.79 -2.63 -19.93
CA LYS A 337 -12.98 -2.38 -19.13
C LYS A 337 -12.61 -1.67 -17.83
N LEU A 338 -12.89 -0.37 -17.75
CA LEU A 338 -12.53 0.46 -16.61
C LEU A 338 -13.74 0.85 -15.78
N ALA A 339 -13.60 0.74 -14.47
CA ALA A 339 -14.54 1.32 -13.53
C ALA A 339 -14.33 2.84 -13.42
N VAL A 340 -15.42 3.58 -13.29
CA VAL A 340 -15.44 5.01 -12.97
C VAL A 340 -16.47 5.27 -11.88
N ILE A 341 -16.22 6.25 -11.02
CA ILE A 341 -17.25 6.70 -10.08
C ILE A 341 -18.25 7.55 -10.86
N LYS A 342 -19.53 7.17 -10.80
CA LYS A 342 -20.62 7.84 -11.51
C LYS A 342 -20.59 9.36 -11.28
N GLY A 343 -20.73 10.14 -12.33
CA GLY A 343 -20.71 11.62 -12.23
C GLY A 343 -19.42 12.24 -11.65
N SER A 344 -18.33 11.48 -11.53
CA SER A 344 -17.03 12.04 -11.15
C SER A 344 -16.40 12.79 -12.32
N TYR A 345 -15.64 13.83 -12.00
CA TYR A 345 -14.91 14.59 -13.02
C TYR A 345 -13.90 13.73 -13.78
N PHE A 346 -13.22 12.82 -13.08
CA PHE A 346 -12.24 11.91 -13.67
C PHE A 346 -12.88 10.93 -14.66
N ALA A 347 -14.14 10.54 -14.47
CA ALA A 347 -14.89 9.76 -15.46
C ALA A 347 -15.03 10.53 -16.79
N GLU A 348 -15.41 11.82 -16.72
CA GLU A 348 -15.55 12.68 -17.90
C GLU A 348 -14.20 12.92 -18.61
N GLN A 349 -13.10 13.05 -17.86
CA GLN A 349 -11.77 13.22 -18.44
C GLN A 349 -11.24 11.92 -19.05
N ALA A 350 -11.45 10.77 -18.39
CA ALA A 350 -11.07 9.48 -18.93
C ALA A 350 -11.77 9.18 -20.25
N ALA A 351 -13.07 9.47 -20.37
CA ALA A 351 -13.83 9.27 -21.60
C ALA A 351 -13.25 10.02 -22.83
N LYS A 352 -12.45 11.09 -22.63
CA LYS A 352 -11.81 11.84 -23.71
C LYS A 352 -10.48 11.25 -24.16
N VAL A 353 -9.82 10.46 -23.31
CA VAL A 353 -8.47 9.93 -23.55
C VAL A 353 -8.47 8.42 -23.79
N LEU A 354 -9.54 7.71 -23.41
CA LEU A 354 -9.66 6.27 -23.60
C LEU A 354 -9.89 5.89 -25.07
N PRO A 355 -9.44 4.70 -25.50
CA PRO A 355 -9.64 4.25 -26.86
C PRO A 355 -11.14 4.02 -27.15
N PRO A 356 -11.62 4.20 -28.40
CA PRO A 356 -13.04 4.12 -28.74
C PRO A 356 -13.75 2.80 -28.38
N GLY A 357 -13.01 1.70 -28.24
CA GLY A 357 -13.56 0.40 -27.85
C GLY A 357 -13.69 0.18 -26.34
N ALA A 358 -13.04 1.01 -25.52
CA ALA A 358 -13.00 0.81 -24.07
C ALA A 358 -14.40 0.84 -23.46
N GLN A 359 -14.66 -0.12 -22.58
CA GLN A 359 -15.89 -0.22 -21.81
C GLN A 359 -15.71 0.54 -20.49
N VAL A 360 -16.72 1.32 -20.13
CA VAL A 360 -16.75 2.06 -18.87
C VAL A 360 -17.87 1.51 -18.00
N VAL A 361 -17.53 1.06 -16.79
CA VAL A 361 -18.48 0.59 -15.78
C VAL A 361 -18.64 1.67 -14.72
N GLU A 362 -19.86 2.17 -14.53
CA GLU A 362 -20.14 3.13 -13.48
C GLU A 362 -20.34 2.44 -12.12
N LEU A 363 -19.63 2.92 -11.11
CA LEU A 363 -19.77 2.53 -9.71
C LEU A 363 -20.39 3.66 -8.89
N ASP A 364 -21.09 3.30 -7.81
CA ASP A 364 -21.66 4.30 -6.89
C ASP A 364 -20.59 4.85 -5.92
N SER A 365 -19.58 4.05 -5.59
CA SER A 365 -18.47 4.46 -4.74
C SER A 365 -17.17 3.74 -5.06
N ALA A 366 -16.02 4.34 -4.71
CA ALA A 366 -14.72 3.69 -4.82
C ALA A 366 -14.65 2.37 -4.03
N ALA A 367 -15.33 2.31 -2.88
CA ALA A 367 -15.34 1.13 -2.02
C ALA A 367 -15.83 -0.13 -2.74
N GLU A 368 -16.76 -0.02 -3.70
CA GLU A 368 -17.29 -1.17 -4.46
C GLU A 368 -16.21 -1.88 -5.28
N TYR A 369 -15.27 -1.12 -5.84
CA TYR A 369 -14.12 -1.65 -6.57
C TYR A 369 -13.20 -2.44 -5.63
N PHE A 370 -12.81 -1.83 -4.50
CA PHE A 370 -11.84 -2.44 -3.58
C PHE A 370 -12.37 -3.66 -2.82
N HIS A 371 -13.68 -3.75 -2.59
CA HIS A 371 -14.31 -4.91 -1.94
C HIS A 371 -14.61 -6.07 -2.92
N ARG A 372 -13.97 -6.08 -4.10
CA ARG A 372 -14.04 -7.14 -5.12
C ARG A 372 -15.47 -7.48 -5.59
N ARG A 373 -16.40 -6.51 -5.56
CA ARG A 373 -17.75 -6.71 -6.14
C ARG A 373 -17.77 -6.70 -7.67
N HIS A 374 -16.68 -6.26 -8.29
CA HIS A 374 -16.53 -6.15 -9.75
C HIS A 374 -15.17 -6.69 -10.20
N SER A 375 -14.92 -8.00 -10.05
CA SER A 375 -13.70 -8.66 -10.55
C SER A 375 -13.55 -8.64 -12.09
N GLU A 376 -14.55 -8.10 -12.77
CA GLU A 376 -14.68 -8.02 -14.22
C GLU A 376 -14.14 -6.72 -14.84
N VAL A 377 -13.64 -5.78 -14.03
CA VAL A 377 -13.01 -4.53 -14.51
C VAL A 377 -11.50 -4.60 -14.33
N ASP A 378 -10.75 -4.09 -15.30
CA ASP A 378 -9.28 -4.08 -15.30
C ASP A 378 -8.69 -3.05 -14.33
N GLY A 379 -9.43 -1.97 -14.04
CA GLY A 379 -8.92 -0.83 -13.27
C GLY A 379 -10.00 0.17 -12.90
N LEU A 380 -9.71 1.05 -11.94
CA LEU A 380 -10.55 2.16 -11.50
C LEU A 380 -9.90 3.50 -11.87
N VAL A 381 -10.62 4.35 -12.58
CA VAL A 381 -10.19 5.71 -12.88
C VAL A 381 -10.44 6.62 -11.68
N MET A 382 -9.40 7.30 -11.21
CA MET A 382 -9.49 8.38 -10.22
C MET A 382 -8.22 9.25 -10.23
N SER A 383 -8.09 10.17 -9.30
CA SER A 383 -6.83 10.89 -9.11
C SER A 383 -5.76 10.00 -8.47
N ALA A 384 -4.48 10.24 -8.77
CA ALA A 384 -3.35 9.55 -8.15
C ALA A 384 -3.36 9.67 -6.60
N GLU A 385 -3.77 10.81 -6.09
CA GLU A 385 -3.82 11.16 -4.67
C GLU A 385 -4.90 10.34 -3.93
N LYS A 386 -6.14 10.37 -4.43
CA LYS A 386 -7.23 9.49 -3.95
C LYS A 386 -6.84 8.02 -4.08
N GLY A 387 -6.27 7.62 -5.22
CA GLY A 387 -5.84 6.24 -5.47
C GLY A 387 -4.82 5.76 -4.45
N SER A 388 -3.80 6.57 -4.18
CA SER A 388 -2.72 6.22 -3.25
C SER A 388 -3.26 6.02 -1.84
N ALA A 389 -4.19 6.88 -1.41
CA ALA A 389 -4.85 6.73 -0.13
C ALA A 389 -5.68 5.44 -0.03
N TRP A 390 -6.30 4.98 -1.11
CA TRP A 390 -7.00 3.69 -1.13
C TRP A 390 -6.04 2.50 -1.17
N THR A 391 -4.94 2.55 -1.92
CA THR A 391 -3.98 1.44 -2.01
C THR A 391 -3.24 1.20 -0.69
N LEU A 392 -3.10 2.23 0.14
CA LEU A 392 -2.65 2.09 1.52
C LEU A 392 -3.54 1.11 2.33
N ARG A 393 -4.87 1.15 2.12
CA ARG A 393 -5.83 0.23 2.76
C ARG A 393 -5.94 -1.11 2.05
N HIS A 394 -5.59 -1.15 0.78
CA HIS A 394 -5.76 -2.29 -0.11
C HIS A 394 -4.46 -2.54 -0.88
N PRO A 395 -3.41 -3.06 -0.20
CA PRO A 395 -2.06 -3.18 -0.77
C PRO A 395 -1.98 -4.12 -1.98
N GLN A 396 -3.01 -4.92 -2.22
CA GLN A 396 -3.16 -5.72 -3.44
C GLN A 396 -3.43 -4.88 -4.71
N PHE A 397 -3.66 -3.57 -4.56
CA PHE A 397 -3.82 -2.62 -5.65
C PHE A 397 -2.67 -1.62 -5.65
N THR A 398 -2.43 -1.01 -6.81
CA THR A 398 -1.41 0.01 -6.99
C THR A 398 -1.92 1.13 -7.88
N VAL A 399 -1.35 2.32 -7.72
CA VAL A 399 -1.62 3.47 -8.59
C VAL A 399 -0.68 3.42 -9.77
N THR A 400 -1.24 3.62 -10.96
CA THR A 400 -0.52 3.77 -12.22
C THR A 400 -0.91 5.08 -12.88
N ASN A 401 0.07 5.81 -13.40
CA ASN A 401 -0.14 7.08 -14.09
C ASN A 401 0.47 7.01 -15.50
N PRO A 402 -0.17 6.27 -16.43
CA PRO A 402 0.32 6.12 -17.80
C PRO A 402 0.32 7.43 -18.59
N LEU A 403 -0.37 8.45 -18.09
CA LEU A 403 -0.43 9.80 -18.67
C LEU A 403 0.70 10.71 -18.18
N GLU A 404 1.59 10.24 -17.30
CA GLU A 404 2.78 10.96 -16.82
C GLU A 404 2.46 12.37 -16.27
N GLY A 405 1.27 12.56 -15.68
CA GLY A 405 0.88 13.88 -15.14
C GLY A 405 0.49 14.92 -16.18
N ARG A 406 0.20 14.52 -17.41
CA ARG A 406 -0.31 15.42 -18.46
C ARG A 406 -1.74 15.89 -18.21
N VAL A 407 -2.54 15.09 -17.50
CA VAL A 407 -3.92 15.46 -17.12
C VAL A 407 -3.94 15.83 -15.64
N ARG A 408 -3.69 17.12 -15.39
CA ARG A 408 -3.79 17.74 -14.07
C ARG A 408 -5.11 18.48 -13.91
N VAL A 409 -5.62 18.46 -12.69
CA VAL A 409 -6.92 19.02 -12.34
C VAL A 409 -6.74 19.88 -11.09
N PRO A 410 -6.93 21.19 -11.19
CA PRO A 410 -6.89 22.06 -10.02
C PRO A 410 -8.08 21.79 -9.09
N LEU A 411 -7.83 21.86 -7.79
CA LEU A 411 -8.82 21.79 -6.71
C LEU A 411 -9.06 23.18 -6.11
N TYR A 412 -10.31 23.50 -5.81
CA TYR A 412 -10.72 24.81 -5.28
C TYR A 412 -11.54 24.66 -3.99
N TYR A 413 -11.43 25.65 -3.11
CA TYR A 413 -12.43 25.88 -2.06
C TYR A 413 -13.53 26.75 -2.62
N MET A 414 -14.76 26.24 -2.68
CA MET A 414 -15.86 26.94 -3.33
C MET A 414 -16.64 27.76 -2.32
N THR A 415 -16.91 29.02 -2.61
CA THR A 415 -17.81 29.86 -1.83
C THR A 415 -18.89 30.47 -2.75
N ALA A 416 -19.93 31.04 -2.17
CA ALA A 416 -20.86 31.86 -2.95
C ALA A 416 -20.22 33.23 -3.21
N ASP A 417 -20.71 33.93 -4.23
CA ASP A 417 -20.15 35.22 -4.69
C ASP A 417 -20.04 36.25 -3.53
N ASP A 418 -18.81 36.47 -3.06
CA ASP A 418 -18.44 37.44 -2.02
C ASP A 418 -16.95 37.78 -2.16
N ASN A 419 -16.67 38.89 -2.85
CA ASN A 419 -15.29 39.33 -3.13
C ASN A 419 -14.44 39.55 -1.87
N GLU A 420 -15.04 39.99 -0.76
CA GLU A 420 -14.29 40.27 0.47
C GLU A 420 -13.83 38.96 1.11
N PHE A 421 -14.73 37.98 1.19
CA PHE A 421 -14.39 36.65 1.70
C PHE A 421 -13.44 35.90 0.77
N GLU A 422 -13.61 35.99 -0.55
CA GLU A 422 -12.66 35.42 -1.51
C GLU A 422 -11.26 36.02 -1.37
N THR A 423 -11.16 37.36 -1.24
CA THR A 423 -9.88 38.04 -1.01
C THR A 423 -9.24 37.60 0.30
N PHE A 424 -10.04 37.47 1.36
CA PHE A 424 -9.58 36.93 2.64
C PHE A 424 -9.02 35.51 2.49
N LEU A 425 -9.77 34.61 1.85
CA LEU A 425 -9.36 33.21 1.64
C LEU A 425 -8.09 33.09 0.81
N GLN A 426 -7.94 33.89 -0.25
CA GLN A 426 -6.73 33.92 -1.07
C GLN A 426 -5.50 34.32 -0.24
N ASN A 427 -5.63 35.36 0.58
CA ASN A 427 -4.55 35.81 1.46
C ASN A 427 -4.24 34.77 2.53
N TRP A 428 -5.26 34.19 3.15
CA TRP A 428 -5.11 33.12 4.14
C TRP A 428 -4.39 31.90 3.57
N LEU A 429 -4.80 31.40 2.40
CA LEU A 429 -4.12 30.30 1.71
C LEU A 429 -2.64 30.62 1.41
N THR A 430 -2.36 31.86 1.00
CA THR A 430 -0.99 32.32 0.75
C THR A 430 -0.14 32.29 2.03
N LEU A 431 -0.72 32.69 3.17
CA LEU A 431 -0.06 32.63 4.48
C LEU A 431 0.19 31.19 4.93
N GLN A 432 -0.79 30.28 4.78
CA GLN A 432 -0.64 28.86 5.14
C GLN A 432 0.39 28.12 4.28
N ARG A 433 0.59 28.56 3.03
CA ARG A 433 1.70 28.07 2.20
C ARG A 433 3.05 28.59 2.69
N SER A 434 3.09 29.85 3.08
CA SER A 434 4.33 30.54 3.48
C SER A 434 4.85 30.10 4.85
N ASN A 435 3.96 29.77 5.79
CA ASN A 435 4.33 29.34 7.14
C ASN A 435 4.65 27.82 7.26
N GLY A 436 4.48 27.05 6.17
CA GLY A 436 4.76 25.62 6.12
C GLY A 436 3.61 24.71 6.60
N THR A 437 2.50 25.25 7.10
CA THR A 437 1.32 24.47 7.53
C THR A 437 0.77 23.65 6.37
N TYR A 438 0.56 24.28 5.21
CA TYR A 438 0.06 23.59 4.03
C TYR A 438 0.95 22.41 3.64
N GLN A 439 2.27 22.62 3.58
CA GLN A 439 3.21 21.58 3.14
C GLN A 439 3.21 20.40 4.11
N ARG A 440 3.23 20.66 5.42
CA ARG A 440 3.14 19.62 6.45
C ARG A 440 1.88 18.78 6.33
N LEU A 441 0.73 19.43 6.14
CA LEU A 441 -0.55 18.74 5.95
C LEU A 441 -0.60 17.97 4.63
N TYR A 442 0.02 18.50 3.58
CA TYR A 442 0.13 17.83 2.29
C TYR A 442 0.98 16.56 2.39
N ASP A 443 2.15 16.67 3.01
CA ASP A 443 3.06 15.55 3.23
C ASP A 443 2.36 14.44 4.03
N TYR A 444 1.64 14.81 5.09
CA TYR A 444 0.87 13.87 5.90
C TYR A 444 -0.29 13.25 5.12
N TRP A 445 -1.28 14.04 4.70
CA TRP A 445 -2.53 13.50 4.18
C TRP A 445 -2.44 13.00 2.73
N ILE A 446 -1.59 13.61 1.90
CA ILE A 446 -1.51 13.32 0.47
C ILE A 446 -0.36 12.39 0.15
N LEU A 447 0.85 12.68 0.65
CA LEU A 447 2.02 11.83 0.41
C LEU A 447 2.13 10.65 1.37
N GLY A 448 1.36 10.68 2.47
CA GLY A 448 1.37 9.62 3.46
C GLY A 448 2.64 9.61 4.33
N LEU A 449 3.40 10.71 4.36
CA LEU A 449 4.60 10.85 5.17
C LEU A 449 4.18 11.14 6.60
N ASP A 450 4.52 10.25 7.52
CA ASP A 450 4.34 10.54 8.94
C ASP A 450 5.36 11.61 9.35
N GLU A 451 4.96 12.56 10.20
CA GLU A 451 5.95 13.42 10.87
C GLU A 451 6.91 12.47 11.57
N ALA A 452 8.19 12.50 11.17
CA ALA A 452 9.22 11.65 11.74
C ALA A 452 9.28 11.93 13.24
N SER A 453 8.53 11.14 14.02
CA SER A 453 9.09 10.56 15.21
C SER A 453 10.31 9.81 14.70
N GLU A 454 11.47 10.45 14.75
CA GLU A 454 12.72 9.73 14.91
C GLU A 454 12.58 8.93 16.20
N ALA A 455 11.81 7.85 16.17
CA ALA A 455 11.84 6.85 17.20
C ALA A 455 13.32 6.47 17.30
N PRO A 456 13.94 6.58 18.49
CA PRO A 456 15.35 6.29 18.64
C PRO A 456 15.60 4.91 18.02
N ARG A 457 16.65 4.83 17.17
CA ARG A 457 16.94 3.60 16.44
C ARG A 457 16.98 2.45 17.42
N TRP A 458 16.15 1.43 17.16
CA TRP A 458 16.07 0.23 18.00
C TRP A 458 17.48 -0.33 18.25
N CYS A 459 17.82 -0.51 19.52
CA CYS A 459 19.15 -0.85 19.98
C CYS A 459 19.07 -1.97 21.01
N ILE A 460 19.79 -3.09 20.77
CA ILE A 460 19.82 -4.24 21.67
C ILE A 460 20.27 -3.84 23.09
N LEU A 461 21.24 -2.92 23.21
CA LEU A 461 21.74 -2.46 24.51
C LEU A 461 20.65 -1.75 25.33
N HIS A 462 19.85 -0.91 24.69
CA HIS A 462 18.82 -0.12 25.35
C HIS A 462 17.50 -0.91 25.48
N ASP A 463 17.00 -1.46 24.38
CA ASP A 463 15.63 -2.00 24.28
C ASP A 463 15.52 -3.47 24.71
N VAL A 464 16.62 -4.24 24.66
CA VAL A 464 16.62 -5.67 25.06
C VAL A 464 17.36 -5.87 26.38
N LEU A 465 18.50 -5.20 26.57
CA LEU A 465 19.35 -5.37 27.75
C LEU A 465 19.14 -4.30 28.83
N GLY A 466 18.41 -3.22 28.54
CA GLY A 466 18.07 -2.17 29.50
C GLY A 466 19.27 -1.34 30.00
N TRP A 467 20.38 -1.31 29.26
CA TRP A 467 21.59 -0.59 29.62
C TRP A 467 21.61 0.83 29.05
N GLY A 468 21.97 1.79 29.90
CA GLY A 468 22.20 3.19 29.51
C GLY A 468 20.95 4.08 29.47
N ARG A 469 20.00 3.87 30.39
CA ARG A 469 18.96 4.87 30.68
C ARG A 469 19.54 6.14 31.29
#